data_AF-A0A7Y1ZSJ6-F1
#
_entry.id   AF-A0A7Y1ZSJ6-F1
#
_cell.length_a   1.000
_cell.length_b   1.000
_cell.length_c   1.000
_cell.angle_alpha   90.00
_cell.angle_beta   90.00
_cell.angle_gamma   90.00
#
_symmetry.space_group_name_H-M   'P 1'
#
loop_
_entity.id
_entity.type
_entity.pdbx_description
1 polymer ?
#
loop_
_entity_poly.entity_id
_entity_poly.type
_entity_poly.pdbx_seq_one_letter_code
_entity_poly.pdbx_strand_id
1 'polypeptide(L)'
;MITTTHPRHSAVIGAAMTVLALSLTLVFAANGQENSIPPDLIGNEESIARGVLSGNLIETNFRNHGELARWNDAPWGVWPRGIGGRHIDGIGIMVSGQVPGERAAYPQFFGGLPDTTVNPVILTYRDAGKRLGPSGDIWGWLPLPGFNNPNRLDPITGQRTPTPALSSDRTSWPEFWPDRLNNPDDPGWAGEWNGFFGRGVFNADEEGYYVMDDFSDLEYQIDEDTGQPVSEEGVYYASSADSSIGGLGLQNTVRIFQWANVLAEDLMFILYRVNNRGGFDHNRLFFSQVMDYGLGNEEGDENASFNPQEDVTFGWDQDGIGTRASGGTYELGYTGFAFLESPARATDGQDNDEDGMTDESRFSGPGSLI
;
A
#
# COMPACT_ATOMS: atom_id res chain seq x y z
N MET A 1 -19.08 -67.59 61.09
CA MET A 1 -19.32 -67.96 59.68
C MET A 1 -18.55 -66.97 58.84
N ILE A 2 -17.31 -67.19 58.37
CA ILE A 2 -16.87 -68.24 57.42
C ILE A 2 -17.94 -68.34 56.31
N THR A 3 -17.77 -67.85 55.07
CA THR A 3 -16.65 -68.09 54.14
C THR A 3 -16.72 -67.16 52.89
N THR A 4 -15.55 -66.64 52.49
CA THR A 4 -14.95 -66.54 51.12
C THR A 4 -15.78 -66.10 49.89
N THR A 5 -15.24 -65.13 49.13
CA THR A 5 -14.61 -65.36 47.81
C THR A 5 -13.75 -64.16 47.36
N HIS A 6 -12.65 -64.47 46.66
CA HIS A 6 -11.53 -63.62 46.26
C HIS A 6 -11.83 -62.43 45.31
N PRO A 7 -10.95 -61.40 45.28
CA PRO A 7 -11.12 -60.19 44.45
C PRO A 7 -10.52 -60.34 43.04
N ARG A 8 -11.17 -59.72 42.05
CA ARG A 8 -10.62 -59.47 40.71
C ARG A 8 -10.40 -57.97 40.52
N HIS A 9 -9.14 -57.65 40.18
CA HIS A 9 -8.62 -56.54 39.38
C HIS A 9 -9.43 -55.23 39.29
N SER A 10 -8.82 -54.13 39.71
CA SER A 10 -8.36 -53.06 38.78
C SER A 10 -7.56 -52.02 39.57
N ALA A 11 -6.27 -51.91 39.23
CA ALA A 11 -5.38 -50.89 39.76
C ALA A 11 -5.70 -49.55 39.09
N VAL A 12 -6.02 -48.55 39.90
CA VAL A 12 -6.02 -47.15 39.50
C VAL A 12 -4.56 -46.70 39.49
N ILE A 13 -3.96 -46.65 38.30
CA ILE A 13 -2.67 -45.99 38.08
C ILE A 13 -2.98 -44.63 37.47
N GLY A 14 -2.75 -43.58 38.26
CA GLY A 14 -2.68 -42.22 37.76
C GLY A 14 -1.46 -42.12 36.85
N ALA A 15 -1.70 -41.92 35.56
CA ALA A 15 -0.67 -41.57 34.59
C ALA A 15 -0.67 -40.06 34.43
N ALA A 16 0.46 -39.45 34.78
CA ALA A 16 0.79 -38.07 34.48
C ALA A 16 0.65 -37.82 32.97
N MET A 17 -0.19 -36.86 32.60
CA MET A 17 -0.34 -36.43 31.22
C MET A 17 0.71 -35.35 30.96
N THR A 18 1.88 -35.77 30.50
CA THR A 18 2.90 -34.90 29.92
C THR A 18 2.32 -34.34 28.62
N VAL A 19 1.90 -33.08 28.62
CA VAL A 19 1.56 -32.35 27.40
C VAL A 19 2.88 -32.06 26.69
N LEU A 20 3.20 -32.89 25.69
CA LEU A 20 4.30 -32.65 24.76
C LEU A 20 3.85 -31.52 23.83
N ALA A 21 4.24 -30.29 24.14
CA ALA A 21 4.12 -29.17 23.22
C ALA A 21 5.06 -29.43 22.04
N LEU A 22 4.52 -29.97 20.94
CA LEU A 22 5.21 -29.93 19.66
C LEU A 22 5.13 -28.49 19.15
N SER A 23 6.15 -27.69 19.45
CA SER A 23 6.41 -26.43 18.78
C SER A 23 6.78 -26.75 17.32
N LEU A 24 5.78 -26.69 16.44
CA LEU A 24 6.00 -26.75 15.00
C LEU A 24 6.51 -25.38 14.56
N THR A 25 7.80 -25.10 14.76
CA THR A 25 8.48 -23.99 14.10
C THR A 25 8.60 -24.32 12.62
N LEU A 26 7.58 -23.96 11.85
CA LEU A 26 7.69 -23.77 10.41
C LEU A 26 8.60 -22.56 10.19
N VAL A 27 9.90 -22.83 10.09
CA VAL A 27 10.83 -21.89 9.48
C VAL A 27 10.47 -21.87 8.00
N PHE A 28 9.63 -20.92 7.60
CA PHE A 28 9.54 -20.55 6.19
C PHE A 28 10.88 -19.90 5.84
N ALA A 29 11.77 -20.67 5.24
CA ALA A 29 12.81 -20.08 4.41
C ALA A 29 12.07 -19.37 3.28
N ALA A 30 11.92 -18.05 3.37
CA ALA A 30 11.64 -17.23 2.22
C ALA A 30 12.79 -17.48 1.25
N ASN A 31 12.57 -18.34 0.25
CA ASN A 31 13.41 -18.39 -0.92
C ASN A 31 13.26 -17.02 -1.58
N GLY A 32 14.14 -16.09 -1.20
CA GLY A 32 14.33 -14.82 -1.86
C GLY A 32 14.90 -15.06 -3.24
N GLN A 33 14.07 -15.58 -4.14
CA GLN A 33 14.19 -15.15 -5.52
C GLN A 33 13.78 -13.69 -5.50
N GLU A 34 14.77 -12.82 -5.64
CA GLU A 34 14.55 -11.40 -5.85
C GLU A 34 13.67 -11.30 -7.10
N ASN A 35 12.38 -11.02 -6.91
CA ASN A 35 11.46 -10.76 -8.01
C ASN A 35 11.92 -9.44 -8.62
N SER A 36 12.68 -9.54 -9.71
CA SER A 36 13.30 -8.38 -10.33
C SER A 36 12.36 -7.85 -11.39
N ILE A 37 11.80 -6.68 -11.15
CA ILE A 37 11.11 -5.91 -12.18
C ILE A 37 12.15 -5.49 -13.23
N PRO A 38 11.90 -5.69 -14.53
CA PRO A 38 12.82 -5.26 -15.58
C PRO A 38 13.18 -3.77 -15.41
N PRO A 39 14.46 -3.38 -15.51
CA PRO A 39 14.89 -2.01 -15.21
C PRO A 39 14.39 -0.98 -16.23
N ASP A 40 14.00 -1.41 -17.42
CA ASP A 40 13.44 -0.60 -18.50
C ASP A 40 11.93 -0.36 -18.36
N LEU A 41 11.28 -0.99 -17.38
CA LEU A 41 9.86 -0.83 -17.13
C LEU A 41 9.61 0.37 -16.20
N ILE A 42 9.06 1.44 -16.78
CA ILE A 42 8.82 2.72 -16.10
C ILE A 42 7.32 3.05 -16.09
N GLY A 43 6.86 3.67 -15.01
CA GLY A 43 5.50 4.14 -14.82
C GLY A 43 5.06 5.16 -15.87
N ASN A 44 3.80 5.06 -16.31
CA ASN A 44 3.23 6.02 -17.27
C ASN A 44 1.73 6.26 -17.03
N GLU A 45 1.24 7.41 -17.49
CA GLU A 45 -0.17 7.79 -17.36
C GLU A 45 -1.14 6.86 -18.10
N GLU A 46 -0.73 6.33 -19.25
CA GLU A 46 -1.56 5.43 -20.06
C GLU A 46 -1.91 4.12 -19.32
N SER A 47 -1.11 3.77 -18.31
CA SER A 47 -1.30 2.60 -17.47
C SER A 47 -2.20 2.87 -16.26
N ILE A 48 -2.66 4.11 -16.05
CA ILE A 48 -3.61 4.45 -14.97
C ILE A 48 -4.93 3.71 -15.19
N ALA A 49 -5.29 2.89 -14.21
CA ALA A 49 -6.48 2.08 -14.20
C ALA A 49 -7.22 2.23 -12.87
N ARG A 50 -8.54 2.22 -12.94
CA ARG A 50 -9.45 2.25 -11.79
C ARG A 50 -9.96 0.84 -11.49
N GLY A 51 -9.94 0.45 -10.23
CA GLY A 51 -10.54 -0.79 -9.74
C GLY A 51 -11.55 -0.56 -8.63
N VAL A 52 -12.28 -1.62 -8.27
CA VAL A 52 -13.17 -1.67 -7.10
C VAL A 52 -12.78 -2.89 -6.27
N LEU A 53 -12.66 -2.68 -4.97
CA LEU A 53 -12.43 -3.71 -3.96
C LEU A 53 -13.75 -3.99 -3.25
N SER A 54 -14.10 -5.26 -3.13
CA SER A 54 -15.35 -5.75 -2.56
C SER A 54 -15.22 -7.18 -1.99
N GLY A 55 -14.03 -7.59 -1.58
CA GLY A 55 -13.75 -8.92 -1.03
C GLY A 55 -14.38 -9.16 0.33
N ASN A 56 -14.71 -8.11 1.09
CA ASN A 56 -15.36 -8.20 2.41
C ASN A 56 -16.45 -7.14 2.62
N LEU A 57 -16.66 -6.68 3.86
CA LEU A 57 -17.66 -5.65 4.17
C LEU A 57 -17.20 -4.23 3.81
N ILE A 58 -15.93 -4.03 3.43
CA ILE A 58 -15.47 -2.74 2.90
C ILE A 58 -15.59 -2.77 1.37
N GLU A 59 -16.30 -1.79 0.82
CA GLU A 59 -16.42 -1.59 -0.62
C GLU A 59 -15.89 -0.21 -1.03
N THR A 60 -14.82 -0.16 -1.81
CA THR A 60 -14.18 1.10 -2.23
C THR A 60 -13.57 1.01 -3.62
N ASN A 61 -13.49 2.13 -4.34
CA ASN A 61 -12.68 2.20 -5.55
C ASN A 61 -11.21 2.51 -5.21
N PHE A 62 -10.33 2.25 -6.17
CA PHE A 62 -8.92 2.63 -6.08
C PHE A 62 -8.31 2.80 -7.47
N ARG A 63 -7.11 3.37 -7.51
CA ARG A 63 -6.29 3.49 -8.71
C ARG A 63 -4.89 2.97 -8.45
N ASN A 64 -4.28 2.39 -9.47
CA ASN A 64 -2.92 1.84 -9.41
C ASN A 64 -1.79 2.89 -9.35
N HIS A 65 -2.10 4.14 -9.02
CA HIS A 65 -1.13 5.19 -8.69
C HIS A 65 -1.18 5.59 -7.20
N GLY A 66 -1.73 4.72 -6.34
CA GLY A 66 -1.72 4.94 -4.89
C GLY A 66 -2.87 5.80 -4.35
N GLU A 67 -3.99 5.89 -5.08
CA GLU A 67 -5.21 6.55 -4.60
C GLU A 67 -6.28 5.52 -4.24
N LEU A 68 -6.89 5.65 -3.05
CA LEU A 68 -8.02 4.83 -2.58
C LEU A 68 -9.21 5.74 -2.33
N ALA A 69 -10.39 5.35 -2.81
CA ALA A 69 -11.60 6.18 -2.86
C ALA A 69 -11.38 7.52 -3.60
N ARG A 70 -12.47 8.05 -4.15
CA ARG A 70 -12.46 9.37 -4.77
C ARG A 70 -13.86 9.96 -4.72
N TRP A 71 -13.98 11.19 -4.23
CA TRP A 71 -15.20 11.97 -4.23
C TRP A 71 -15.82 11.99 -5.64
N ASN A 72 -17.14 11.88 -5.71
CA ASN A 72 -17.90 11.74 -6.97
C ASN A 72 -17.59 10.50 -7.82
N ASP A 73 -16.89 9.52 -7.27
CA ASP A 73 -16.66 8.24 -7.91
C ASP A 73 -16.99 7.10 -6.95
N ALA A 74 -18.24 6.64 -6.92
CA ALA A 74 -18.67 5.57 -6.04
C ALA A 74 -18.00 4.23 -6.40
N PRO A 75 -17.68 3.36 -5.43
CA PRO A 75 -18.02 3.46 -4.01
C PRO A 75 -16.99 4.23 -3.16
N TRP A 76 -17.47 4.94 -2.12
CA TRP A 76 -16.71 5.88 -1.25
C TRP A 76 -16.33 5.27 0.10
N GLY A 77 -15.68 4.11 0.10
CA GLY A 77 -15.37 3.39 1.35
C GLY A 77 -16.64 2.96 2.09
N VAL A 78 -17.58 2.33 1.40
CA VAL A 78 -18.85 1.89 1.99
C VAL A 78 -18.60 0.75 2.97
N TRP A 79 -19.12 0.88 4.19
CA TRP A 79 -19.15 -0.18 5.19
C TRP A 79 -20.47 -0.17 5.99
N PRO A 80 -21.13 -1.31 6.19
CA PRO A 80 -20.91 -2.57 5.48
C PRO A 80 -21.33 -2.45 4.00
N ARG A 81 -20.63 -3.18 3.13
CA ARG A 81 -20.85 -3.21 1.68
C ARG A 81 -22.33 -3.34 1.33
N GLY A 82 -22.77 -2.54 0.37
CA GLY A 82 -24.15 -2.54 -0.13
C GLY A 82 -25.15 -1.78 0.75
N ILE A 83 -24.77 -1.27 1.93
CA ILE A 83 -25.67 -0.44 2.74
C ILE A 83 -25.95 0.93 2.10
N GLY A 84 -24.95 1.48 1.39
CA GLY A 84 -24.96 2.84 0.83
C GLY A 84 -24.23 3.86 1.71
N GLY A 85 -24.29 5.13 1.33
CA GLY A 85 -23.59 6.21 2.04
C GLY A 85 -22.11 6.31 1.65
N ARG A 86 -21.35 7.02 2.47
CA ARG A 86 -19.93 7.32 2.26
C ARG A 86 -19.20 7.33 3.60
N HIS A 87 -17.92 6.95 3.57
CA HIS A 87 -17.02 7.12 4.69
C HIS A 87 -15.71 7.84 4.29
N ILE A 88 -15.28 7.68 3.04
CA ILE A 88 -13.98 8.15 2.55
C ILE A 88 -14.16 8.86 1.21
N ASP A 89 -13.78 10.14 1.14
CA ASP A 89 -13.78 10.94 -0.08
C ASP A 89 -12.45 10.90 -0.83
N GLY A 90 -11.38 10.43 -0.18
CA GLY A 90 -10.22 9.92 -0.89
C GLY A 90 -8.97 9.85 -0.03
N ILE A 91 -8.09 8.92 -0.36
CA ILE A 91 -6.81 8.73 0.30
C ILE A 91 -5.72 8.77 -0.75
N GLY A 92 -4.68 9.55 -0.52
CA GLY A 92 -3.47 9.54 -1.31
C GLY A 92 -2.30 9.01 -0.50
N ILE A 93 -1.46 8.15 -1.07
CA ILE A 93 -0.19 7.82 -0.44
C ILE A 93 0.90 8.78 -0.87
N MET A 94 1.74 9.16 0.08
CA MET A 94 2.77 10.15 -0.09
C MET A 94 4.10 9.62 0.41
N VAL A 95 5.16 9.82 -0.37
CA VAL A 95 6.53 9.73 0.13
C VAL A 95 7.20 11.07 -0.06
N SER A 96 7.79 11.61 1.00
CA SER A 96 8.56 12.85 0.94
C SER A 96 9.98 12.64 1.42
N GLY A 97 10.91 13.34 0.79
CA GLY A 97 12.34 13.23 1.11
C GLY A 97 12.97 14.58 1.41
N GLN A 98 14.16 14.58 1.99
CA GLN A 98 15.07 15.71 1.90
C GLN A 98 16.33 15.27 1.15
N VAL A 99 16.62 15.95 0.05
CA VAL A 99 17.74 15.62 -0.84
C VAL A 99 18.55 16.88 -1.18
N PRO A 100 19.80 16.75 -1.64
CA PRO A 100 20.59 17.89 -2.08
C PRO A 100 19.92 18.63 -3.23
N GLY A 101 19.94 19.97 -3.18
CA GLY A 101 19.64 20.82 -4.33
C GLY A 101 20.93 21.46 -4.82
N GLU A 102 21.53 20.88 -5.86
CA GLU A 102 22.82 21.29 -6.41
C GLU A 102 22.67 22.62 -7.16
N ARG A 103 23.32 23.66 -6.64
CA ARG A 103 23.41 24.99 -7.27
C ARG A 103 24.83 25.33 -7.66
N ALA A 104 25.80 24.88 -6.86
CA ALA A 104 27.22 25.14 -7.07
C ALA A 104 27.75 24.47 -8.34
N ALA A 105 27.18 23.32 -8.73
CA ALA A 105 27.49 22.64 -9.99
C ALA A 105 26.96 23.38 -11.23
N TYR A 106 26.03 24.34 -11.05
CA TYR A 106 25.32 25.03 -12.11
C TYR A 106 25.37 26.57 -11.97
N PRO A 107 26.58 27.18 -11.89
CA PRO A 107 26.73 28.61 -11.62
C PRO A 107 26.10 29.51 -12.69
N GLN A 108 25.93 29.01 -13.92
CA GLN A 108 25.26 29.71 -15.02
C GLN A 108 23.76 29.96 -14.76
N PHE A 109 23.12 29.13 -13.95
CA PHE A 109 21.70 29.25 -13.62
C PHE A 109 21.49 29.89 -12.24
N PHE A 110 22.34 29.55 -11.27
CA PHE A 110 22.17 29.98 -9.88
C PHE A 110 23.13 31.07 -9.42
N GLY A 111 23.88 31.71 -10.34
CA GLY A 111 24.74 32.86 -10.01
C GLY A 111 25.83 32.57 -8.98
N GLY A 112 26.29 31.32 -8.88
CA GLY A 112 27.30 30.89 -7.92
C GLY A 112 26.81 30.79 -6.48
N LEU A 113 25.49 30.71 -6.26
CA LEU A 113 24.92 30.39 -4.95
C LEU A 113 25.39 29.01 -4.45
N PRO A 114 25.52 28.82 -3.12
CA PRO A 114 25.85 27.52 -2.55
C PRO A 114 24.71 26.52 -2.73
N ASP A 115 25.03 25.23 -2.62
CA ASP A 115 24.04 24.14 -2.60
C ASP A 115 23.04 24.32 -1.45
N THR A 116 21.84 23.79 -1.66
CA THR A 116 20.74 23.80 -0.70
C THR A 116 20.23 22.37 -0.46
N THR A 117 19.07 22.26 0.17
CA THR A 117 18.25 21.05 0.16
C THR A 117 16.91 21.32 -0.51
N VAL A 118 16.37 20.32 -1.20
CA VAL A 118 15.00 20.33 -1.72
C VAL A 118 14.20 19.20 -1.10
N ASN A 119 12.87 19.30 -1.18
CA ASN A 119 11.94 18.37 -0.55
C ASN A 119 10.95 17.82 -1.57
N PRO A 120 11.34 16.85 -2.42
CA PRO A 120 10.41 16.18 -3.31
C PRO A 120 9.29 15.53 -2.51
N VAL A 121 8.06 15.68 -3.01
CA VAL A 121 6.84 15.10 -2.44
C VAL A 121 6.14 14.30 -3.52
N ILE A 122 6.22 12.98 -3.41
CA ILE A 122 5.65 12.06 -4.40
C ILE A 122 4.22 11.72 -4.01
N LEU A 123 3.27 12.27 -4.77
CA LEU A 123 1.82 12.09 -4.58
C LEU A 123 1.12 12.21 -5.93
N THR A 124 0.13 11.35 -6.16
CA THR A 124 -0.84 11.53 -7.25
C THR A 124 -2.25 11.40 -6.66
N TYR A 125 -2.88 12.53 -6.35
CA TYR A 125 -4.16 12.56 -5.62
C TYR A 125 -5.09 13.69 -6.10
N ARG A 126 -6.15 13.32 -6.82
CA ARG A 126 -7.15 14.26 -7.40
C ARG A 126 -6.45 15.48 -8.05
N ASP A 127 -7.10 16.64 -8.08
CA ASP A 127 -6.45 17.89 -8.50
C ASP A 127 -5.62 18.52 -7.37
N ALA A 128 -5.94 18.25 -6.10
CA ALA A 128 -5.31 18.88 -4.94
C ALA A 128 -3.86 18.41 -4.72
N GLY A 129 -3.55 17.17 -5.06
CA GLY A 129 -2.24 16.55 -4.96
C GLY A 129 -1.68 16.12 -6.31
N LYS A 130 -2.09 16.78 -7.41
CA LYS A 130 -1.57 16.54 -8.75
C LYS A 130 -0.52 17.60 -9.09
N ARG A 131 0.71 17.15 -9.35
CA ARG A 131 1.77 17.96 -9.93
C ARG A 131 1.83 17.71 -11.43
N LEU A 132 2.08 18.76 -12.20
CA LEU A 132 2.23 18.70 -13.65
C LEU A 132 3.57 19.28 -14.06
N GLY A 133 4.23 18.59 -15.00
CA GLY A 133 5.39 19.11 -15.68
C GLY A 133 5.05 20.20 -16.71
N PRO A 134 6.06 20.86 -17.31
CA PRO A 134 5.88 21.90 -18.32
C PRO A 134 5.00 21.49 -19.52
N SER A 135 5.06 20.22 -19.90
CA SER A 135 4.29 19.63 -21.01
C SER A 135 2.87 19.21 -20.62
N GLY A 136 2.51 19.29 -19.34
CA GLY A 136 1.21 18.91 -18.80
C GLY A 136 1.10 17.46 -18.32
N ASP A 137 2.20 16.70 -18.38
CA ASP A 137 2.29 15.33 -17.87
C ASP A 137 2.34 15.32 -16.34
N ILE A 138 1.78 14.29 -15.73
CA ILE A 138 1.72 14.05 -14.29
C ILE A 138 3.11 13.74 -13.76
N TRP A 139 3.50 14.48 -12.74
CA TRP A 139 4.66 14.21 -11.90
C TRP A 139 4.17 13.67 -10.55
N GLY A 140 4.65 12.50 -10.15
CA GLY A 140 4.20 11.78 -8.96
C GLY A 140 4.21 10.26 -9.19
N TRP A 141 3.40 9.54 -8.43
CA TRP A 141 3.24 8.10 -8.63
C TRP A 141 2.57 7.80 -9.97
N LEU A 142 3.21 6.97 -10.79
CA LEU A 142 2.66 6.42 -12.02
C LEU A 142 2.77 4.89 -12.06
N PRO A 143 1.71 4.19 -12.50
CA PRO A 143 1.70 2.74 -12.55
C PRO A 143 2.62 2.20 -13.64
N LEU A 144 3.34 1.12 -13.32
CA LEU A 144 4.11 0.38 -14.31
C LEU A 144 3.16 -0.41 -15.24
N PRO A 145 3.42 -0.39 -16.56
CA PRO A 145 2.69 -1.23 -17.49
C PRO A 145 2.99 -2.72 -17.23
N GLY A 146 2.08 -3.60 -17.62
CA GLY A 146 2.28 -5.05 -17.48
C GLY A 146 1.89 -5.62 -16.11
N PHE A 147 1.35 -4.83 -15.19
CA PHE A 147 0.76 -5.31 -13.93
C PHE A 147 -0.78 -5.39 -13.96
N ASN A 148 -1.36 -5.15 -15.13
CA ASN A 148 -2.77 -5.35 -15.42
C ASN A 148 -2.97 -5.65 -16.91
N ASN A 149 -4.16 -6.14 -17.27
CA ASN A 149 -4.56 -6.30 -18.66
C ASN A 149 -5.07 -4.97 -19.24
N PRO A 150 -4.31 -4.31 -20.14
CA PRO A 150 -4.77 -3.07 -20.76
C PRO A 150 -5.93 -3.29 -21.72
N ASN A 151 -6.29 -4.53 -22.06
CA ASN A 151 -7.36 -4.88 -22.99
C ASN A 151 -8.54 -5.57 -22.30
N ARG A 152 -8.60 -5.54 -20.95
CA ARG A 152 -9.72 -6.09 -20.18
C ARG A 152 -11.03 -5.49 -20.66
N LEU A 153 -11.98 -6.35 -21.04
CA LEU A 153 -13.35 -5.95 -21.33
C LEU A 153 -14.18 -6.11 -20.05
N ASP A 154 -14.95 -5.08 -19.71
CA ASP A 154 -15.85 -5.17 -18.59
C ASP A 154 -16.93 -6.22 -18.82
N PRO A 155 -17.14 -7.19 -17.89
CA PRO A 155 -18.07 -8.28 -18.12
C PRO A 155 -19.53 -7.83 -18.17
N ILE A 156 -19.85 -6.64 -17.66
CA ILE A 156 -21.20 -6.09 -17.65
C ILE A 156 -21.42 -5.20 -18.89
N THR A 157 -20.51 -4.26 -19.15
CA THR A 157 -20.68 -3.27 -20.22
C THR A 157 -20.13 -3.71 -21.56
N GLY A 158 -19.22 -4.69 -21.58
CA GLY A 158 -18.49 -5.15 -22.78
C GLY A 158 -17.47 -4.13 -23.31
N GLN A 159 -17.28 -2.99 -22.63
CA GLN A 159 -16.34 -1.96 -23.05
C GLN A 159 -14.92 -2.27 -22.56
N ARG A 160 -13.91 -1.77 -23.28
CA ARG A 160 -12.51 -1.84 -22.82
C ARG A 160 -12.35 -0.95 -21.58
N THR A 161 -12.18 -1.58 -20.43
CA THR A 161 -12.04 -0.93 -19.13
C THR A 161 -10.96 -1.65 -18.34
N PRO A 162 -9.69 -1.25 -18.48
CA PRO A 162 -8.61 -1.76 -17.66
C PRO A 162 -8.90 -1.50 -16.18
N THR A 163 -8.58 -2.48 -15.35
CA THR A 163 -8.59 -2.37 -13.88
C THR A 163 -7.22 -2.84 -13.39
N PRO A 164 -6.70 -2.33 -12.25
CA PRO A 164 -5.58 -2.96 -11.57
C PRO A 164 -5.88 -4.44 -11.33
N ALA A 165 -4.84 -5.30 -11.30
CA ALA A 165 -5.07 -6.73 -11.24
C ALA A 165 -5.69 -7.14 -9.89
N LEU A 166 -6.79 -7.89 -9.97
CA LEU A 166 -7.54 -8.41 -8.84
C LEU A 166 -7.56 -9.94 -8.92
N SER A 167 -7.33 -10.63 -7.80
CA SER A 167 -7.35 -12.09 -7.73
C SER A 167 -8.73 -12.68 -8.10
N SER A 168 -9.79 -11.92 -7.82
CA SER A 168 -11.20 -12.23 -8.14
C SER A 168 -11.54 -12.10 -9.62
N ASP A 169 -10.70 -11.41 -10.41
CA ASP A 169 -10.93 -11.15 -11.84
C ASP A 169 -9.71 -11.54 -12.69
N ARG A 170 -9.71 -12.78 -13.18
CA ARG A 170 -8.69 -13.29 -14.11
C ARG A 170 -8.54 -12.47 -15.40
N THR A 171 -9.58 -11.76 -15.83
CA THR A 171 -9.51 -10.94 -17.05
C THR A 171 -8.68 -9.66 -16.84
N SER A 172 -8.44 -9.27 -15.58
CA SER A 172 -7.60 -8.14 -15.21
C SER A 172 -6.10 -8.45 -15.22
N TRP A 173 -5.69 -9.72 -15.32
CA TRP A 173 -4.29 -10.12 -15.22
C TRP A 173 -3.53 -9.86 -16.52
N PRO A 174 -2.26 -9.42 -16.47
CA PRO A 174 -1.43 -9.31 -17.65
C PRO A 174 -1.19 -10.70 -18.29
N GLU A 175 -0.70 -10.71 -19.53
CA GLU A 175 -0.33 -11.96 -20.21
C GLU A 175 0.78 -12.71 -19.47
N PHE A 176 1.72 -11.95 -18.90
CA PHE A 176 2.78 -12.42 -18.03
C PHE A 176 3.08 -11.34 -16.99
N TRP A 177 3.55 -11.74 -15.81
CA TRP A 177 3.95 -10.87 -14.71
C TRP A 177 5.42 -10.45 -14.85
N PRO A 178 5.71 -9.15 -15.03
CA PRO A 178 7.09 -8.68 -15.28
C PRO A 178 8.07 -9.05 -14.16
N ASP A 179 7.63 -8.99 -12.91
CA ASP A 179 8.40 -9.33 -11.71
C ASP A 179 8.69 -10.85 -11.56
N ARG A 180 8.12 -11.69 -12.44
CA ARG A 180 8.29 -13.15 -12.44
C ARG A 180 9.01 -13.68 -13.67
N LEU A 181 9.47 -12.81 -14.57
CA LEU A 181 10.16 -13.23 -15.82
C LEU A 181 11.47 -13.98 -15.56
N ASN A 182 12.09 -13.77 -14.40
CA ASN A 182 13.32 -14.46 -14.00
C ASN A 182 13.07 -15.86 -13.39
N ASN A 183 11.82 -16.31 -13.31
CA ASN A 183 11.51 -17.65 -12.84
C ASN A 183 12.02 -18.69 -13.87
N PRO A 184 12.92 -19.62 -13.52
CA PRO A 184 13.55 -20.51 -14.48
C PRO A 184 12.60 -21.59 -15.03
N ASP A 185 11.59 -21.98 -14.24
CA ASP A 185 10.70 -23.08 -14.57
C ASP A 185 9.42 -22.60 -15.27
N ASP A 186 8.97 -21.39 -14.95
CA ASP A 186 7.79 -20.76 -15.55
C ASP A 186 7.92 -19.22 -15.58
N PRO A 187 8.65 -18.67 -16.56
CA PRO A 187 8.84 -17.22 -16.69
C PRO A 187 7.50 -16.49 -16.79
N GLY A 188 7.30 -15.52 -15.90
CA GLY A 188 6.16 -14.62 -15.95
C GLY A 188 4.84 -15.20 -15.44
N TRP A 189 4.82 -16.46 -14.96
CA TRP A 189 3.62 -17.11 -14.40
C TRP A 189 2.35 -16.87 -15.25
N ALA A 190 2.48 -17.08 -16.55
CA ALA A 190 1.44 -16.73 -17.52
C ALA A 190 0.10 -17.41 -17.18
N GLY A 191 -0.96 -16.61 -17.11
CA GLY A 191 -2.32 -17.09 -16.84
C GLY A 191 -2.59 -17.56 -15.41
N GLU A 192 -1.64 -17.41 -14.49
CA GLU A 192 -1.75 -17.75 -13.06
C GLU A 192 -1.75 -16.48 -12.19
N TRP A 193 -2.37 -16.51 -11.02
CA TRP A 193 -2.35 -15.37 -10.10
C TRP A 193 -0.94 -15.15 -9.53
N ASN A 194 -0.46 -13.91 -9.54
CA ASN A 194 0.74 -13.50 -8.82
C ASN A 194 0.41 -13.32 -7.34
N GLY A 195 0.10 -14.43 -6.67
CA GLY A 195 -0.28 -14.45 -5.25
C GLY A 195 0.87 -14.09 -4.34
N PHE A 196 0.55 -13.41 -3.23
CA PHE A 196 1.54 -13.02 -2.23
C PHE A 196 2.38 -14.20 -1.71
N PHE A 197 1.75 -15.36 -1.51
CA PHE A 197 2.40 -16.59 -1.05
C PHE A 197 2.90 -17.51 -2.18
N GLY A 198 2.82 -17.05 -3.42
CA GLY A 198 3.33 -17.77 -4.57
C GLY A 198 2.31 -17.90 -5.70
N ARG A 199 2.78 -18.54 -6.77
CA ARG A 199 2.04 -18.75 -8.01
C ARG A 199 0.70 -19.47 -7.76
N GLY A 200 -0.39 -18.86 -8.23
CA GLY A 200 -1.73 -19.44 -8.15
C GLY A 200 -2.26 -19.60 -6.73
N VAL A 201 -1.62 -18.99 -5.72
CA VAL A 201 -2.07 -19.06 -4.33
C VAL A 201 -3.02 -17.90 -4.02
N PHE A 202 -4.24 -18.23 -3.62
CA PHE A 202 -5.27 -17.28 -3.22
C PHE A 202 -5.42 -17.33 -1.70
N ASN A 203 -4.85 -16.35 -1.00
CA ASN A 203 -4.86 -16.32 0.46
C ASN A 203 -5.94 -15.41 1.05
N ALA A 204 -6.30 -14.34 0.35
CA ALA A 204 -7.40 -13.44 0.68
C ALA A 204 -8.59 -13.72 -0.24
N ASP A 205 -9.81 -13.39 0.22
CA ASP A 205 -11.02 -13.47 -0.61
C ASP A 205 -10.94 -12.48 -1.78
N GLU A 206 -10.25 -11.36 -1.58
CA GLU A 206 -9.78 -10.50 -2.66
C GLU A 206 -8.36 -10.00 -2.38
N GLU A 207 -7.51 -10.09 -3.41
CA GLU A 207 -6.16 -9.53 -3.41
C GLU A 207 -6.01 -8.59 -4.61
N GLY A 208 -5.57 -7.36 -4.37
CA GLY A 208 -5.18 -6.42 -5.41
C GLY A 208 -3.66 -6.38 -5.55
N TYR A 209 -3.15 -6.25 -6.78
CA TYR A 209 -1.72 -6.15 -7.04
C TYR A 209 -1.42 -5.13 -8.13
N TYR A 210 -0.50 -4.21 -7.84
CA TYR A 210 0.07 -3.31 -8.84
C TYR A 210 1.45 -2.81 -8.39
N VAL A 211 2.17 -2.20 -9.33
CA VAL A 211 3.45 -1.55 -9.09
C VAL A 211 3.39 -0.15 -9.69
N MET A 212 4.02 0.80 -9.02
CA MET A 212 4.16 2.18 -9.47
C MET A 212 5.56 2.72 -9.15
N ASP A 213 5.97 3.78 -9.83
CA ASP A 213 7.21 4.51 -9.56
C ASP A 213 7.00 6.03 -9.66
N ASP A 214 8.02 6.79 -9.29
CA ASP A 214 8.07 8.25 -9.38
C ASP A 214 9.06 8.75 -10.45
N PHE A 215 9.50 7.86 -11.34
CA PHE A 215 10.65 8.13 -12.21
C PHE A 215 10.35 9.21 -13.24
N SER A 216 9.09 9.44 -13.57
CA SER A 216 8.67 10.50 -14.49
C SER A 216 8.59 11.89 -13.83
N ASP A 217 8.81 12.01 -12.52
CA ASP A 217 8.80 13.29 -11.82
C ASP A 217 10.13 14.05 -12.01
N LEU A 218 10.17 14.97 -12.97
CA LEU A 218 11.40 15.71 -13.29
C LEU A 218 11.50 17.06 -12.56
N GLU A 219 10.75 17.27 -11.46
CA GLU A 219 10.60 18.57 -10.79
C GLU A 219 11.91 19.29 -10.46
N TYR A 220 12.94 18.54 -10.06
CA TYR A 220 14.23 19.10 -9.66
C TYR A 220 15.33 18.83 -10.68
N GLN A 221 15.01 18.42 -11.91
CA GLN A 221 16.03 18.17 -12.93
C GLN A 221 16.28 19.36 -13.85
N ILE A 222 17.27 19.22 -14.73
CA ILE A 222 17.38 20.05 -15.93
C ILE A 222 16.36 19.54 -16.94
N ASP A 223 15.49 20.44 -17.40
CA ASP A 223 14.57 20.19 -18.49
C ASP A 223 15.36 19.94 -19.79
N GLU A 224 15.16 18.78 -20.41
CA GLU A 224 15.95 18.37 -21.58
C GLU A 224 15.67 19.23 -22.83
N ASP A 225 14.47 19.79 -22.95
CA ASP A 225 14.04 20.59 -24.11
C ASP A 225 14.61 22.02 -24.07
N THR A 226 14.63 22.62 -22.88
CA THR A 226 15.05 24.02 -22.66
C THR A 226 16.49 24.14 -22.16
N GLY A 227 17.05 23.06 -21.63
CA GLY A 227 18.36 23.04 -20.97
C GLY A 227 18.41 23.92 -19.71
N GLN A 228 17.27 24.27 -19.12
CA GLN A 228 17.15 25.05 -17.90
C GLN A 228 16.77 24.16 -16.72
N PRO A 229 17.15 24.50 -15.48
CA PRO A 229 16.56 23.87 -14.30
C PRO A 229 15.04 24.08 -14.28
N VAL A 230 14.29 23.01 -14.00
CA VAL A 230 12.84 23.09 -13.76
C VAL A 230 12.56 23.88 -12.47
N SER A 231 13.38 23.67 -11.46
CA SER A 231 13.26 24.31 -10.15
C SER A 231 14.30 25.41 -9.94
N GLU A 232 13.85 26.56 -9.44
CA GLU A 232 14.74 27.63 -8.98
C GLU A 232 15.48 27.25 -7.69
N GLU A 233 15.01 26.20 -7.00
CA GLU A 233 15.60 25.79 -5.73
C GLU A 233 16.86 24.94 -5.90
N GLY A 234 17.17 24.42 -7.08
CA GLY A 234 18.38 23.64 -7.33
C GLY A 234 18.11 22.39 -8.16
N VAL A 235 19.18 21.70 -8.53
CA VAL A 235 19.12 20.49 -9.35
C VAL A 235 19.34 19.25 -8.49
N TYR A 236 18.52 18.22 -8.70
CA TYR A 236 18.65 16.91 -8.07
C TYR A 236 18.39 15.81 -9.11
N TYR A 237 19.36 14.91 -9.27
CA TYR A 237 19.19 13.68 -10.03
C TYR A 237 18.97 12.52 -9.06
N ALA A 238 17.82 11.86 -9.16
CA ALA A 238 17.44 10.82 -8.22
C ALA A 238 18.23 9.53 -8.39
N SER A 239 18.87 9.32 -9.54
CA SER A 239 19.70 8.15 -9.80
C SER A 239 21.15 8.51 -10.13
N SER A 240 22.07 7.77 -9.52
CA SER A 240 23.51 7.87 -9.81
C SER A 240 23.92 7.25 -11.14
N ALA A 241 23.06 6.42 -11.74
CA ALA A 241 23.36 5.64 -12.94
C ALA A 241 22.52 6.03 -14.16
N ASP A 242 21.39 6.72 -13.96
CA ASP A 242 20.42 7.03 -15.00
C ASP A 242 19.73 8.37 -14.73
N SER A 243 20.09 9.41 -15.49
CA SER A 243 19.52 10.74 -15.30
C SER A 243 18.03 10.83 -15.66
N SER A 244 17.46 9.85 -16.38
CA SER A 244 16.03 9.85 -16.72
C SER A 244 15.13 9.47 -15.53
N ILE A 245 15.71 8.96 -14.43
CA ILE A 245 14.98 8.65 -13.20
C ILE A 245 14.83 9.92 -12.35
N GLY A 246 13.60 10.40 -12.28
CA GLY A 246 13.13 11.51 -11.47
C GLY A 246 12.67 11.15 -10.05
N GLY A 247 11.98 12.10 -9.43
CA GLY A 247 11.38 12.01 -8.11
C GLY A 247 12.42 11.83 -7.02
N LEU A 248 12.21 10.80 -6.21
CA LEU A 248 13.16 10.24 -5.25
C LEU A 248 13.77 8.93 -5.76
N GLY A 249 13.46 8.50 -6.99
CA GLY A 249 13.97 7.25 -7.56
C GLY A 249 13.39 6.03 -6.84
N LEU A 250 12.11 6.06 -6.52
CA LEU A 250 11.39 5.06 -5.75
C LEU A 250 10.44 4.24 -6.62
N GLN A 251 10.41 2.93 -6.38
CA GLN A 251 9.44 2.02 -6.95
C GLN A 251 8.67 1.33 -5.84
N ASN A 252 7.33 1.44 -5.86
CA ASN A 252 6.45 0.87 -4.86
C ASN A 252 5.67 -0.32 -5.41
N THR A 253 5.84 -1.47 -4.77
CA THR A 253 4.97 -2.65 -4.99
C THR A 253 3.84 -2.62 -3.99
N VAL A 254 2.59 -2.58 -4.48
CA VAL A 254 1.41 -2.48 -3.62
C VAL A 254 0.58 -3.76 -3.69
N ARG A 255 0.22 -4.29 -2.52
CA ARG A 255 -0.75 -5.37 -2.37
C ARG A 255 -1.87 -4.97 -1.43
N ILE A 256 -3.09 -5.31 -1.80
CA ILE A 256 -4.29 -5.03 -1.00
C ILE A 256 -4.95 -6.36 -0.68
N PHE A 257 -5.43 -6.56 0.54
CA PHE A 257 -6.06 -7.81 0.98
C PHE A 257 -7.36 -7.55 1.72
N GLN A 258 -8.40 -8.30 1.35
CA GLN A 258 -9.69 -8.36 2.04
C GLN A 258 -10.06 -9.81 2.32
N TRP A 259 -10.45 -10.10 3.56
CA TRP A 259 -10.97 -11.41 3.99
C TRP A 259 -12.41 -11.27 4.43
N ALA A 260 -13.29 -12.15 3.98
CA ALA A 260 -14.69 -12.27 4.41
C ALA A 260 -14.84 -13.14 5.67
N ASN A 261 -13.76 -13.34 6.42
CA ASN A 261 -13.78 -14.02 7.70
C ASN A 261 -14.26 -13.04 8.78
N VAL A 262 -15.15 -13.46 9.68
CA VAL A 262 -15.68 -12.63 10.78
C VAL A 262 -14.60 -11.95 11.65
N LEU A 263 -13.38 -12.47 11.68
CA LEU A 263 -12.26 -11.86 12.40
C LEU A 263 -11.58 -10.69 11.66
N ALA A 264 -11.88 -10.49 10.37
CA ALA A 264 -11.21 -9.54 9.50
C ALA A 264 -12.13 -8.89 8.43
N GLU A 265 -13.44 -9.18 8.44
CA GLU A 265 -14.38 -8.71 7.42
C GLU A 265 -14.62 -7.20 7.43
N ASP A 266 -14.25 -6.55 8.53
CA ASP A 266 -14.27 -5.10 8.75
C ASP A 266 -12.90 -4.43 8.53
N LEU A 267 -11.90 -5.18 8.02
CA LEU A 267 -10.54 -4.69 7.83
C LEU A 267 -10.07 -4.86 6.39
N MET A 268 -9.27 -3.91 5.91
CA MET A 268 -8.56 -4.01 4.64
C MET A 268 -7.07 -3.77 4.91
N PHE A 269 -6.23 -4.71 4.49
CA PHE A 269 -4.79 -4.62 4.72
C PHE A 269 -4.11 -4.18 3.43
N ILE A 270 -3.21 -3.20 3.52
CA ILE A 270 -2.43 -2.72 2.38
C ILE A 270 -0.96 -2.81 2.72
N LEU A 271 -0.23 -3.55 1.90
CA LEU A 271 1.21 -3.69 1.99
C LEU A 271 1.87 -2.84 0.91
N TYR A 272 2.64 -1.85 1.35
CA TYR A 272 3.52 -1.05 0.52
C TYR A 272 4.95 -1.55 0.67
N ARG A 273 5.61 -1.88 -0.45
CA ARG A 273 7.05 -2.16 -0.47
C ARG A 273 7.72 -1.11 -1.33
N VAL A 274 8.31 -0.11 -0.67
CA VAL A 274 9.05 0.97 -1.29
C VAL A 274 10.50 0.53 -1.51
N ASN A 275 10.92 0.45 -2.77
CA ASN A 275 12.26 0.09 -3.17
C ASN A 275 12.99 1.32 -3.71
N ASN A 276 14.18 1.60 -3.18
CA ASN A 276 15.07 2.61 -3.72
C ASN A 276 15.78 2.07 -4.97
N ARG A 277 15.56 2.71 -6.10
CA ARG A 277 16.15 2.38 -7.42
C ARG A 277 17.14 3.45 -7.89
N GLY A 278 17.24 4.57 -7.20
CA GLY A 278 18.17 5.66 -7.48
C GLY A 278 19.63 5.40 -7.03
N GLY A 279 19.81 4.54 -6.04
CA GLY A 279 21.14 4.15 -5.55
C GLY A 279 21.81 5.17 -4.62
N PHE A 280 21.06 6.16 -4.14
CA PHE A 280 21.48 7.08 -3.08
C PHE A 280 20.76 6.77 -1.77
N ASP A 281 21.44 6.85 -0.63
CA ASP A 281 20.78 6.70 0.67
C ASP A 281 19.90 7.92 0.99
N HIS A 282 18.61 7.68 1.27
CA HIS A 282 17.70 8.71 1.74
C HIS A 282 17.70 8.77 3.27
N ASN A 283 18.51 9.67 3.83
CA ASN A 283 18.65 9.83 5.29
C ASN A 283 17.41 10.46 5.97
N ARG A 284 16.51 11.06 5.20
CA ARG A 284 15.26 11.68 5.64
C ARG A 284 14.18 11.37 4.63
N LEU A 285 13.42 10.32 4.91
CA LEU A 285 12.33 9.83 4.07
C LEU A 285 11.11 9.60 4.96
N PHE A 286 9.96 10.12 4.56
CA PHE A 286 8.72 10.01 5.31
C PHE A 286 7.65 9.39 4.42
N PHE A 287 7.07 8.28 4.86
CA PHE A 287 5.86 7.73 4.28
C PHE A 287 4.65 8.31 5.01
N SER A 288 3.61 8.69 4.28
CA SER A 288 2.39 9.26 4.87
C SER A 288 1.17 8.92 4.02
N GLN A 289 0.00 8.97 4.65
CA GLN A 289 -1.28 8.89 3.98
C GLN A 289 -2.02 10.21 4.20
N VAL A 290 -2.52 10.80 3.13
CA VAL A 290 -3.41 11.97 3.18
C VAL A 290 -4.83 11.44 3.11
N MET A 291 -5.62 11.67 4.15
CA MET A 291 -6.98 11.12 4.29
C MET A 291 -8.00 12.25 4.21
N ASP A 292 -8.90 12.16 3.23
CA ASP A 292 -10.08 12.99 3.10
C ASP A 292 -11.30 12.16 3.51
N TYR A 293 -11.79 12.45 4.71
CA TYR A 293 -12.97 11.84 5.27
C TYR A 293 -14.21 12.46 4.65
N GLY A 294 -15.12 11.62 4.17
CA GLY A 294 -16.43 12.03 3.68
C GLY A 294 -17.45 11.12 4.31
N LEU A 295 -17.62 11.23 5.64
CA LEU A 295 -18.63 10.47 6.37
C LEU A 295 -19.98 11.18 6.25
N GLY A 296 -21.06 10.47 6.57
CA GLY A 296 -22.38 11.09 6.70
C GLY A 296 -23.12 11.29 5.38
N ASN A 297 -24.20 12.07 5.45
CA ASN A 297 -24.94 12.52 4.28
C ASN A 297 -25.07 14.05 4.19
N GLU A 298 -24.28 14.73 5.00
CA GLU A 298 -24.13 16.17 5.14
C GLU A 298 -22.66 16.53 4.93
N GLU A 299 -22.38 17.82 4.75
CA GLU A 299 -21.01 18.33 4.63
C GLU A 299 -20.72 19.24 5.82
N GLY A 300 -19.49 19.19 6.34
CA GLY A 300 -18.98 20.15 7.32
C GLY A 300 -19.16 19.73 8.78
N ASP A 301 -19.54 18.48 9.01
CA ASP A 301 -19.61 17.83 10.32
C ASP A 301 -18.78 16.55 10.41
N GLU A 302 -17.93 16.28 9.42
CA GLU A 302 -16.91 15.25 9.52
C GLU A 302 -15.78 15.72 10.46
N ASN A 303 -15.36 14.85 11.37
CA ASN A 303 -14.24 15.11 12.27
C ASN A 303 -13.22 14.00 12.16
N ALA A 304 -11.99 14.32 12.53
CA ALA A 304 -10.91 13.35 12.65
C ALA A 304 -10.15 13.56 13.96
N SER A 305 -9.60 12.47 14.48
CA SER A 305 -8.70 12.48 15.63
C SER A 305 -7.66 11.39 15.50
N PHE A 306 -6.62 11.46 16.33
CA PHE A 306 -5.58 10.46 16.44
C PHE A 306 -5.56 9.92 17.86
N ASN A 307 -5.65 8.61 18.02
CA ASN A 307 -5.45 7.95 19.30
C ASN A 307 -3.99 7.44 19.36
N PRO A 308 -3.10 8.09 20.15
CA PRO A 308 -1.71 7.70 20.24
C PRO A 308 -1.49 6.34 20.90
N GLN A 309 -2.42 5.86 21.73
CA GLN A 309 -2.28 4.58 22.41
C GLN A 309 -2.56 3.39 21.48
N GLU A 310 -3.46 3.57 20.51
CA GLU A 310 -3.87 2.53 19.56
C GLU A 310 -3.23 2.73 18.17
N ASP A 311 -2.35 3.74 18.04
CA ASP A 311 -1.75 4.23 16.79
C ASP A 311 -2.73 4.28 15.60
N VAL A 312 -3.92 4.83 15.86
CA VAL A 312 -5.01 4.90 14.86
C VAL A 312 -5.49 6.33 14.67
N THR A 313 -5.49 6.77 13.41
CA THR A 313 -6.23 7.96 12.99
C THR A 313 -7.64 7.54 12.60
N PHE A 314 -8.66 8.19 13.15
CA PHE A 314 -10.04 7.83 12.90
C PHE A 314 -10.91 9.06 12.61
N GLY A 315 -11.92 8.85 11.77
CA GLY A 315 -12.92 9.85 11.43
C GLY A 315 -14.34 9.40 11.79
N TRP A 316 -15.18 10.37 12.11
CA TRP A 316 -16.60 10.18 12.40
C TRP A 316 -17.44 11.37 11.96
N ASP A 317 -18.71 11.10 11.75
CA ASP A 317 -19.77 12.08 11.50
C ASP A 317 -20.41 12.53 12.82
N GLN A 318 -20.66 13.84 13.03
CA GLN A 318 -21.08 14.35 14.35
C GLN A 318 -22.43 13.79 14.83
N ASP A 319 -23.38 13.61 13.93
CA ASP A 319 -24.70 13.10 14.28
C ASP A 319 -24.84 11.58 14.04
N GLY A 320 -23.88 10.99 13.34
CA GLY A 320 -23.73 9.57 13.09
C GLY A 320 -24.76 9.06 12.09
N ILE A 321 -25.16 9.86 11.11
CA ILE A 321 -26.25 9.52 10.20
C ILE A 321 -25.70 9.18 8.80
N GLY A 322 -25.88 7.93 8.40
CA GLY A 322 -25.64 7.47 7.03
C GLY A 322 -26.93 7.37 6.23
N THR A 323 -26.85 7.49 4.90
CA THR A 323 -28.00 7.26 4.00
C THR A 323 -27.92 5.91 3.31
N ARG A 324 -29.02 5.13 3.37
CA ARG A 324 -29.11 3.82 2.74
C ARG A 324 -29.28 3.93 1.22
N ALA A 325 -28.75 2.97 0.47
CA ALA A 325 -28.97 2.87 -0.98
C ALA A 325 -30.47 2.72 -1.34
N SER A 326 -31.28 2.12 -0.46
CA SER A 326 -32.73 1.98 -0.63
C SER A 326 -33.55 3.20 -0.22
N GLY A 327 -32.90 4.26 0.29
CA GLY A 327 -33.54 5.35 1.01
C GLY A 327 -33.72 5.08 2.51
N GLY A 328 -33.83 6.15 3.28
CA GLY A 328 -33.81 6.14 4.75
C GLY A 328 -32.39 6.24 5.32
N THR A 329 -32.30 6.36 6.64
CA THR A 329 -31.03 6.55 7.35
C THR A 329 -30.58 5.30 8.11
N TYR A 330 -29.32 5.30 8.56
CA TYR A 330 -28.74 4.30 9.45
C TYR A 330 -27.69 4.94 10.37
N GLU A 331 -27.35 4.25 11.46
CA GLU A 331 -26.26 4.66 12.36
C GLU A 331 -24.93 4.40 11.65
N LEU A 332 -24.21 5.48 11.31
CA LEU A 332 -22.95 5.44 10.61
C LEU A 332 -21.82 4.99 11.53
N GLY A 333 -20.93 4.14 10.99
CA GLY A 333 -19.73 3.71 11.68
C GLY A 333 -18.60 4.75 11.65
N TYR A 334 -17.53 4.43 12.35
CA TYR A 334 -16.27 5.16 12.31
C TYR A 334 -15.38 4.56 11.24
N THR A 335 -14.45 5.35 10.68
CA THR A 335 -13.39 4.82 9.80
C THR A 335 -12.03 5.10 10.37
N GLY A 336 -11.19 4.07 10.48
CA GLY A 336 -9.84 4.17 11.04
C GLY A 336 -8.75 3.72 10.07
N PHE A 337 -7.57 4.29 10.24
CA PHE A 337 -6.33 3.92 9.55
C PHE A 337 -5.20 3.82 10.57
N ALA A 338 -4.46 2.72 10.53
CA ALA A 338 -3.35 2.45 11.43
C ALA A 338 -2.16 1.88 10.65
N PHE A 339 -0.95 2.20 11.08
CA PHE A 339 0.26 1.55 10.61
C PHE A 339 0.52 0.32 11.49
N LEU A 340 0.29 -0.87 10.95
CA LEU A 340 0.61 -2.11 11.67
C LEU A 340 2.10 -2.45 11.63
N GLU A 341 2.80 -1.93 10.62
CA GLU A 341 4.24 -2.02 10.49
C GLU A 341 4.71 -0.77 9.75
N SER A 342 5.62 -0.01 10.35
CA SER A 342 6.23 1.16 9.75
C SER A 342 7.76 1.05 9.75
N PRO A 343 8.48 1.81 8.90
CA PRO A 343 9.92 1.91 9.01
C PRO A 343 10.32 2.51 10.37
N ALA A 344 10.89 1.68 11.24
CA ALA A 344 11.36 2.11 12.55
C ALA A 344 12.84 2.55 12.52
N ARG A 345 13.23 3.46 13.42
CA ARG A 345 14.63 3.88 13.60
C ARG A 345 15.37 2.90 14.50
N ALA A 346 15.53 1.66 14.01
CA ALA A 346 16.09 0.49 14.70
C ALA A 346 17.44 0.65 15.44
N THR A 347 18.16 1.75 15.25
CA THR A 347 19.54 1.92 15.70
C THR A 347 19.77 3.09 16.66
N ASP A 348 18.74 3.90 16.96
CA ASP A 348 18.92 5.04 17.87
C ASP A 348 18.72 4.68 19.36
N GLY A 349 18.25 3.47 19.64
CA GLY A 349 18.08 2.92 21.00
C GLY A 349 16.98 3.63 21.79
N GLN A 350 16.06 4.32 21.10
CA GLN A 350 14.86 4.91 21.66
C GLN A 350 13.65 4.04 21.33
N ASP A 351 12.69 4.04 22.25
CA ASP A 351 11.34 3.52 22.03
C ASP A 351 10.56 4.65 21.34
N ASN A 352 10.52 4.60 20.01
CA ASN A 352 10.02 5.65 19.12
C ASN A 352 8.51 5.52 18.88
N ASP A 353 7.93 4.34 19.10
CA ASP A 353 6.50 4.07 19.02
C ASP A 353 5.81 3.88 20.40
N GLU A 354 6.58 3.98 21.49
CA GLU A 354 6.12 3.86 22.87
C GLU A 354 5.49 2.48 23.20
N ASP A 355 5.90 1.42 22.49
CA ASP A 355 5.43 0.04 22.70
C ASP A 355 6.09 -0.65 23.92
N GLY A 356 7.04 0.04 24.57
CA GLY A 356 7.78 -0.43 25.72
C GLY A 356 9.07 -1.20 25.36
N MET A 357 9.47 -1.20 24.10
CA MET A 357 10.71 -1.80 23.60
C MET A 357 11.60 -0.76 22.93
N THR A 358 12.89 -0.79 23.26
CA THR A 358 13.90 0.04 22.57
C THR A 358 14.59 -0.69 21.40
N ASP A 359 14.30 -1.99 21.23
CA ASP A 359 14.70 -2.74 20.04
C ASP A 359 13.65 -2.53 18.97
N GLU A 360 13.85 -1.46 18.21
CA GLU A 360 13.03 -1.01 17.08
C GLU A 360 13.33 -1.79 15.78
N SER A 361 13.98 -2.96 15.88
CA SER A 361 14.15 -3.83 14.72
C SER A 361 12.82 -4.49 14.37
N ARG A 362 12.49 -4.60 13.07
CA ARG A 362 11.26 -5.25 12.58
C ARG A 362 10.99 -6.66 13.15
N PHE A 363 12.02 -7.34 13.65
CA PHE A 363 11.94 -8.72 14.15
C PHE A 363 11.96 -8.80 15.68
N SER A 364 11.86 -7.67 16.38
CA SER A 364 11.94 -7.61 17.84
C SER A 364 10.66 -8.12 18.53
N GLY A 365 9.50 -8.02 17.88
CA GLY A 365 8.21 -8.45 18.40
C GLY A 365 7.22 -7.28 18.52
N PRO A 366 6.05 -7.49 19.15
CA PRO A 366 4.97 -6.51 19.21
C PRO A 366 5.01 -5.56 20.42
N GLY A 367 6.14 -5.39 21.11
CA GLY A 367 6.17 -4.59 22.33
C GLY A 367 5.63 -5.30 23.59
N SER A 368 5.60 -4.57 24.70
CA SER A 368 5.03 -5.02 25.99
C SER A 368 3.84 -4.19 26.45
N LEU A 369 3.56 -3.08 25.77
CA LEU A 369 2.45 -2.16 26.05
C LEU A 369 1.29 -2.30 25.05
N ILE A 370 1.42 -3.22 24.08
CA ILE A 370 0.41 -3.56 23.05
C ILE A 370 -0.21 -4.93 23.32
#